data_AF-A0A7R9J193-F1
#
_entry.id   AF-A0A7R9J193-F1
#
_cell.length_a   1.000
_cell.length_b   1.000
_cell.length_c   1.000
_cell.angle_alpha   90.00
_cell.angle_beta   90.00
_cell.angle_gamma   90.00
#
_symmetry.space_group_name_H-M   'P 1'
#
loop_
_entity.id
_entity.type
_entity.pdbx_description
1 polymer ?
#
loop_
_entity_poly.entity_id
_entity_poly.type
_entity_poly.pdbx_seq_one_letter_code
_entity_poly.pdbx_strand_id
1 'polypeptide(L)'
;MYDCAIPFIFQVLGMGEKWKGGDIRNGAAGGFKVNLLKKELAKFQNDKEKIILFTDRTVSLIMDIVVGFIGYASELYRLITSSKVDDTDDDQLFYTKIYLNEKLRNKHKIKLDHKAEVFQSLNGAVSNQFLPMYNNVLHLGDVELRFKGREAYLQNTAYNTVPLVVHGNGRSKMVLNTLGNYLAKSWNSEDGCLSCWDDSILLEDKHPSTYPVVLIAVFIEQATPFLEEFLAKLNKLEYPKDKIHFFVHNAVKYHSKLVEEFLSEHGKSYRSVKRINPEDNIEEWLARNLAIEQCLTKNCEYYFNVDGEAHLDNPHALRLLIEQNRYVS
;
A
#
# COMPACT_ATOMS: atom_id res chain seq x y z
N MET A 1 20.80 14.11 16.87
CA MET A 1 20.05 14.85 17.91
C MET A 1 18.73 14.10 18.06
N TYR A 2 18.55 13.41 19.19
CA TYR A 2 17.43 12.55 19.62
C TYR A 2 16.62 11.84 18.52
N ASP A 3 17.13 10.68 18.11
CA ASP A 3 16.35 9.65 17.44
C ASP A 3 15.34 9.06 18.46
N CYS A 4 14.18 9.69 18.55
CA CYS A 4 13.04 9.20 19.34
C CYS A 4 12.02 8.59 18.37
N ALA A 5 12.43 7.63 17.55
CA ALA A 5 11.55 6.52 17.25
C ALA A 5 11.44 5.72 18.54
N ILE A 6 10.25 5.55 19.11
CA ILE A 6 10.08 4.56 20.19
C ILE A 6 10.53 3.24 19.56
N PRO A 7 11.61 2.58 20.05
CA PRO A 7 12.07 1.34 19.46
C PRO A 7 11.09 0.25 19.87
N PHE A 8 9.98 0.15 19.15
CA PHE A 8 9.11 -1.01 19.22
C PHE A 8 9.90 -2.19 18.67
N ILE A 9 10.08 -3.22 19.49
CA ILE A 9 10.60 -4.50 19.04
C ILE A 9 9.42 -5.23 18.40
N PHE A 10 9.42 -5.30 17.07
CA PHE A 10 8.37 -5.99 16.32
C PHE A 10 8.72 -7.45 16.09
N GLN A 11 7.73 -8.33 16.26
CA GLN A 11 7.79 -9.73 15.84
C GLN A 11 6.66 -9.97 14.85
N VAL A 12 7.01 -10.24 13.59
CA VAL A 12 6.02 -10.62 12.57
C VAL A 12 5.73 -12.11 12.71
N LEU A 13 4.44 -12.47 12.74
CA LEU A 13 3.98 -13.86 12.83
C LEU A 13 3.42 -14.32 11.49
N GLY A 14 3.73 -15.56 11.10
CA GLY A 14 3.21 -16.17 9.87
C GLY A 14 3.85 -15.68 8.57
N MET A 15 4.94 -14.90 8.61
CA MET A 15 5.67 -14.50 7.41
C MET A 15 6.19 -15.73 6.66
N GLY A 16 5.88 -15.82 5.37
CA GLY A 16 6.23 -16.98 4.52
C GLY A 16 5.34 -18.21 4.72
N GLU A 17 4.38 -18.18 5.65
CA GLU A 17 3.40 -19.24 5.83
C GLU A 17 2.17 -19.02 4.93
N LYS A 18 1.61 -20.10 4.38
CA LYS A 18 0.34 -20.02 3.63
C LYS A 18 -0.78 -19.61 4.58
N TRP A 19 -1.56 -18.60 4.20
CA TRP A 19 -2.75 -18.17 4.93
C TRP A 19 -3.78 -19.30 5.04
N LYS A 20 -4.24 -19.57 6.28
CA LYS A 20 -5.26 -20.59 6.59
C LYS A 20 -6.54 -20.03 7.18
N GLY A 21 -6.60 -18.71 7.37
CA GLY A 21 -7.64 -18.11 8.21
C GLY A 21 -8.97 -17.85 7.53
N GLY A 22 -9.23 -18.43 6.35
CA GLY A 22 -10.47 -18.20 5.59
C GLY A 22 -10.49 -16.89 4.80
N ASP A 23 -11.61 -16.60 4.13
CA ASP A 23 -11.76 -15.38 3.33
C ASP A 23 -12.29 -14.22 4.19
N ILE A 24 -11.35 -13.49 4.79
CA ILE A 24 -11.59 -12.30 5.61
C ILE A 24 -12.37 -11.20 4.87
N ARG A 25 -12.31 -11.14 3.53
CA ARG A 25 -12.95 -10.07 2.76
C ARG A 25 -14.46 -10.27 2.65
N ASN A 26 -14.90 -11.52 2.64
CA ASN A 26 -16.28 -11.90 2.33
C ASN A 26 -17.02 -12.51 3.52
N GLY A 27 -16.38 -12.65 4.68
CA GLY A 27 -17.04 -13.22 5.86
C GLY A 27 -16.19 -13.26 7.12
N ALA A 28 -16.79 -13.88 8.13
CA ALA A 28 -16.23 -14.11 9.46
C ALA A 28 -15.03 -15.09 9.37
N ALA A 29 -13.86 -14.67 9.84
CA ALA A 29 -12.58 -15.36 9.58
C ALA A 29 -11.45 -14.83 10.48
N GLY A 30 -10.22 -15.33 10.35
CA GLY A 30 -9.03 -14.77 11.01
C GLY A 30 -8.51 -15.49 12.25
N GLY A 31 -9.15 -16.58 12.69
CA GLY A 31 -8.76 -17.40 13.84
C GLY A 31 -7.31 -17.92 13.77
N PHE A 32 -6.77 -18.08 12.57
CA PHE A 32 -5.37 -18.41 12.33
C PHE A 32 -4.40 -17.40 12.99
N LYS A 33 -4.76 -16.10 13.02
CA LYS A 33 -3.98 -15.06 13.73
C LYS A 33 -3.91 -15.35 15.23
N VAL A 34 -5.02 -15.78 15.83
CA VAL A 34 -5.09 -16.14 17.25
C VAL A 34 -4.20 -17.36 17.53
N ASN A 35 -4.22 -18.36 16.64
CA ASN A 35 -3.39 -19.56 16.79
C ASN A 35 -1.89 -19.26 16.65
N LEU A 36 -1.51 -18.38 15.73
CA LEU A 36 -0.13 -17.86 15.63
C LEU A 36 0.28 -17.12 16.91
N LEU A 37 -0.59 -16.24 17.42
CA LEU A 37 -0.32 -15.50 18.66
C LEU A 37 -0.22 -16.42 19.88
N LYS A 38 -1.07 -17.45 19.99
CA LYS A 38 -0.98 -18.48 21.05
C LYS A 38 0.38 -19.13 21.08
N LYS A 39 0.88 -19.55 19.92
CA LYS A 39 2.21 -20.18 19.77
C LYS A 39 3.32 -19.23 20.20
N GLU A 40 3.23 -17.95 19.84
CA GLU A 40 4.24 -16.96 20.21
C GLU A 40 4.22 -16.64 21.71
N LEU A 41 3.03 -16.37 22.27
CA LEU A 41 2.88 -16.03 23.68
C LEU A 41 3.22 -17.18 24.63
N ALA A 42 3.21 -18.43 24.17
CA ALA A 42 3.66 -19.58 24.97
C ALA A 42 5.09 -19.42 25.49
N LYS A 43 5.97 -18.73 24.74
CA LYS A 43 7.34 -18.41 25.15
C LYS A 43 7.39 -17.50 26.39
N PHE A 44 6.35 -16.69 26.59
CA PHE A 44 6.24 -15.66 27.62
C PHE A 44 5.13 -15.97 28.63
N GLN A 45 4.62 -17.20 28.66
CA GLN A 45 3.46 -17.58 29.48
C GLN A 45 3.62 -17.32 31.00
N ASN A 46 4.86 -17.31 31.48
CA ASN A 46 5.21 -17.06 32.89
C ASN A 46 5.81 -15.66 33.13
N ASP A 47 5.96 -14.86 32.07
CA ASP A 47 6.51 -13.51 32.15
C ASP A 47 5.41 -12.51 32.53
N LYS A 48 5.48 -12.02 33.77
CA LYS A 48 4.49 -11.12 34.37
C LYS A 48 4.78 -9.64 34.10
N GLU A 49 5.95 -9.31 33.56
CA GLU A 49 6.39 -7.93 33.39
C GLU A 49 6.36 -7.51 31.91
N LYS A 50 6.55 -8.47 30.99
CA LYS A 50 6.52 -8.19 29.56
C LYS A 50 5.14 -7.75 29.11
N ILE A 51 5.06 -6.56 28.52
CA ILE A 51 3.86 -6.02 27.89
C ILE A 51 3.91 -6.33 26.39
N ILE A 52 2.80 -6.82 25.86
CA ILE A 52 2.62 -7.11 24.44
C ILE A 52 1.51 -6.23 23.91
N LEU A 53 1.82 -5.49 22.84
CA LEU A 53 0.86 -4.83 21.97
C LEU A 53 0.68 -5.74 20.74
N PHE A 54 -0.52 -6.27 20.56
CA PHE A 54 -0.90 -6.99 19.35
C PHE A 54 -1.70 -6.07 18.46
N THR A 55 -1.31 -5.97 17.19
CA THR A 55 -2.02 -5.23 16.15
C THR A 55 -2.02 -6.04 14.87
N ASP A 56 -3.04 -5.86 14.04
CA ASP A 56 -2.97 -6.33 12.66
C ASP A 56 -1.93 -5.51 11.87
N ARG A 57 -1.20 -6.14 10.94
CA ARG A 57 -0.27 -5.40 10.09
C ARG A 57 -1.07 -4.87 8.91
N THR A 58 -1.40 -3.59 8.94
CA THR A 58 -1.92 -2.90 7.75
C THR A 58 -0.80 -2.15 7.05
N VAL A 59 -0.27 -2.74 5.99
CA VAL A 59 0.34 -2.00 4.88
C VAL A 59 -0.36 -2.52 3.63
N SER A 60 -1.24 -1.68 3.08
CA SER A 60 -1.88 -1.75 1.75
C SER A 60 -2.44 -3.09 1.25
N LEU A 61 -3.70 -3.01 0.79
CA LEU A 61 -4.55 -4.05 0.19
C LEU A 61 -5.25 -5.07 1.12
N ILE A 62 -6.45 -4.66 1.51
CA ILE A 62 -7.64 -5.49 1.74
C ILE A 62 -7.42 -6.71 2.65
N MET A 63 -7.36 -6.44 3.95
CA MET A 63 -7.96 -7.31 4.97
C MET A 63 -8.69 -6.44 5.98
N ASP A 64 -10.01 -6.64 6.08
CA ASP A 64 -10.80 -6.24 7.24
C ASP A 64 -10.40 -7.09 8.46
N ILE A 65 -10.90 -6.78 9.66
CA ILE A 65 -10.58 -7.40 10.97
C ILE A 65 -9.40 -6.71 11.68
N VAL A 66 -9.54 -5.99 12.79
CA VAL A 66 -10.15 -6.24 14.13
C VAL A 66 -9.22 -7.06 15.02
N VAL A 67 -8.26 -6.39 15.65
CA VAL A 67 -8.06 -6.37 17.10
C VAL A 67 -6.71 -5.71 17.38
N GLY A 68 -6.76 -4.53 18.00
CA GLY A 68 -5.64 -3.96 18.71
C GLY A 68 -5.87 -4.18 20.20
N PHE A 69 -4.95 -4.84 20.89
CA PHE A 69 -4.96 -4.86 22.35
C PHE A 69 -3.55 -4.80 22.90
N ILE A 70 -3.46 -4.37 24.15
CA ILE A 70 -2.22 -4.33 24.91
C ILE A 70 -2.45 -4.97 26.28
N GLY A 71 -1.47 -5.73 26.76
CA GLY A 71 -1.55 -6.37 28.07
C GLY A 71 -0.28 -7.12 28.44
N TYR A 72 -0.24 -7.62 29.68
CA TYR A 72 0.86 -8.46 30.15
C TYR A 72 0.85 -9.81 29.44
N ALA A 73 2.02 -10.27 28.99
CA ALA A 73 2.18 -11.48 28.19
C ALA A 73 1.56 -12.71 28.87
N SER A 74 1.81 -12.92 30.17
CA SER A 74 1.24 -14.02 30.93
C SER A 74 -0.30 -13.99 30.98
N GLU A 75 -0.90 -12.80 31.10
CA GLU A 75 -2.35 -12.65 31.17
C GLU A 75 -3.00 -12.82 29.80
N LEU A 76 -2.40 -12.26 28.76
CA LEU A 76 -2.85 -12.45 27.38
C LEU A 76 -2.79 -13.93 26.98
N TYR A 77 -1.70 -14.64 27.32
CA TYR A 77 -1.59 -16.07 27.06
C TYR A 77 -2.71 -16.86 27.73
N ARG A 78 -2.99 -16.61 29.02
CA ARG A 78 -4.08 -17.25 29.77
C ARG A 78 -5.45 -16.97 29.17
N LEU A 79 -5.68 -15.73 28.72
CA LEU A 79 -6.93 -15.33 28.09
C LEU A 79 -7.15 -16.06 26.77
N ILE A 80 -6.18 -15.99 25.85
CA ILE A 80 -6.39 -16.58 24.52
C ILE A 80 -6.36 -18.11 24.57
N THR A 81 -5.70 -18.74 25.55
CA THR A 81 -5.71 -20.20 25.70
C THR A 81 -6.93 -20.74 26.45
N SER A 82 -7.79 -19.88 27.02
CA SER A 82 -9.00 -20.35 27.74
C SER A 82 -10.07 -20.95 26.82
N SER A 83 -9.94 -20.78 25.50
CA SER A 83 -10.91 -21.28 24.53
C SER A 83 -10.21 -21.71 23.23
N LYS A 84 -10.78 -22.71 22.57
CA LYS A 84 -10.34 -23.15 21.24
C LYS A 84 -10.87 -22.21 20.17
N VAL A 85 -10.13 -22.11 19.07
CA VAL A 85 -10.47 -21.35 17.87
C VAL A 85 -9.86 -22.08 16.69
N ASP A 86 -10.66 -22.42 15.71
CA ASP A 86 -10.17 -23.03 14.47
C ASP A 86 -9.57 -21.94 13.58
N ASP A 87 -8.70 -22.33 12.63
CA ASP A 87 -7.99 -21.34 11.81
C ASP A 87 -8.97 -20.43 11.03
N THR A 88 -10.08 -21.00 10.54
CA THR A 88 -11.10 -20.27 9.77
C THR A 88 -12.15 -19.58 10.62
N ASP A 89 -12.13 -19.73 11.94
CA ASP A 89 -13.09 -19.06 12.83
C ASP A 89 -12.88 -17.55 12.83
N ASP A 90 -13.87 -16.82 13.33
CA ASP A 90 -13.81 -15.38 13.49
C ASP A 90 -13.06 -14.98 14.78
N ASP A 91 -11.93 -14.30 14.62
CA ASP A 91 -11.10 -13.84 15.72
C ASP A 91 -11.78 -12.73 16.54
N GLN A 92 -12.50 -11.80 15.90
CA GLN A 92 -13.26 -10.77 16.59
C GLN A 92 -14.32 -11.37 17.52
N LEU A 93 -15.08 -12.36 17.03
CA LEU A 93 -16.08 -13.08 17.79
C LEU A 93 -15.44 -13.89 18.91
N PHE A 94 -14.27 -14.49 18.67
CA PHE A 94 -13.49 -15.17 19.69
C PHE A 94 -13.13 -14.24 20.86
N TYR A 95 -12.54 -13.06 20.58
CA TYR A 95 -12.21 -12.08 21.63
C TYR A 95 -13.47 -11.49 22.29
N THR A 96 -14.54 -11.27 21.51
CA THR A 96 -15.82 -10.77 22.03
C THR A 96 -16.43 -11.76 23.03
N LYS A 97 -16.43 -13.07 22.74
CA LYS A 97 -16.91 -14.10 23.65
C LYS A 97 -16.09 -14.15 24.95
N ILE A 98 -14.77 -13.94 24.88
CA ILE A 98 -13.91 -13.84 26.06
C ILE A 98 -14.29 -12.61 26.90
N TYR A 99 -14.47 -11.45 26.28
CA TYR A 99 -14.83 -10.22 26.98
C TYR A 99 -16.23 -10.28 27.62
N LEU A 100 -17.20 -10.90 26.95
CA LEU A 100 -18.56 -11.05 27.46
C LEU A 100 -18.64 -12.06 28.62
N ASN A 101 -17.67 -12.97 28.76
CA ASN A 101 -17.59 -13.86 29.92
C ASN A 101 -17.17 -13.07 31.17
N GLU A 102 -18.14 -12.76 32.04
CA GLU A 102 -17.92 -11.93 33.24
C GLU A 102 -16.83 -12.49 34.17
N LYS A 103 -16.73 -13.82 34.29
CA LYS A 103 -15.71 -14.46 35.14
C LYS A 103 -14.31 -14.18 34.59
N LEU A 104 -14.11 -14.35 33.28
CA LEU A 104 -12.82 -14.07 32.63
C LEU A 104 -12.51 -12.57 32.64
N ARG A 105 -13.50 -11.73 32.29
CA ARG A 105 -13.36 -10.26 32.28
C ARG A 105 -12.92 -9.72 33.63
N ASN A 106 -13.59 -10.15 34.71
CA ASN A 106 -13.28 -9.67 36.06
C ASN A 106 -11.96 -10.24 36.58
N LYS A 107 -11.68 -11.53 36.32
CA LYS A 107 -10.43 -12.19 36.73
C LYS A 107 -9.20 -11.55 36.11
N HIS A 108 -9.25 -11.27 34.80
CA HIS A 108 -8.13 -10.74 34.02
C HIS A 108 -8.20 -9.22 33.83
N LYS A 109 -9.18 -8.56 34.45
CA LYS A 109 -9.40 -7.10 34.41
C LYS A 109 -9.44 -6.53 32.99
N ILE A 110 -10.11 -7.24 32.08
CA ILE A 110 -10.22 -6.82 30.67
C ILE A 110 -11.05 -5.53 30.59
N LYS A 111 -10.54 -4.54 29.85
CA LYS A 111 -11.20 -3.26 29.59
C LYS A 111 -11.18 -2.95 28.11
N LEU A 112 -12.13 -2.12 27.67
CA LEU A 112 -12.16 -1.54 26.33
C LEU A 112 -11.67 -0.09 26.41
N ASP A 113 -10.92 0.33 25.39
CA ASP A 113 -10.49 1.72 25.22
C ASP A 113 -11.63 2.56 24.64
N HIS A 114 -12.59 2.93 25.48
CA HIS A 114 -13.81 3.62 25.07
C HIS A 114 -13.59 5.04 24.54
N LYS A 115 -12.41 5.64 24.79
CA LYS A 115 -12.11 7.05 24.46
C LYS A 115 -10.97 7.19 23.44
N ALA A 116 -10.55 6.08 22.83
CA ALA A 116 -9.44 6.06 21.88
C ALA A 116 -8.16 6.69 22.46
N GLU A 117 -7.85 6.42 23.73
CA GLU A 117 -6.61 6.89 24.38
C GLU A 117 -5.38 6.20 23.77
N VAL A 118 -5.54 4.95 23.32
CA VAL A 118 -4.49 4.14 22.71
C VAL A 118 -4.84 3.75 21.28
N PHE A 119 -6.08 3.32 21.04
CA PHE A 119 -6.51 2.76 19.75
C PHE A 119 -7.62 3.59 19.10
N GLN A 120 -7.37 4.09 17.89
CA GLN A 120 -8.37 4.74 17.06
C GLN A 120 -8.80 3.83 15.91
N SER A 121 -10.02 3.31 15.99
CA SER A 121 -10.68 2.69 14.84
C SER A 121 -11.33 3.77 13.99
N LEU A 122 -11.04 3.80 12.68
CA LEU A 122 -11.54 4.84 11.79
C LEU A 122 -12.99 4.59 11.33
N ASN A 123 -13.43 3.34 11.22
CA ASN A 123 -14.80 3.04 10.80
C ASN A 123 -15.81 3.63 11.79
N GLY A 124 -16.71 4.48 11.30
CA GLY A 124 -17.70 5.18 12.13
C GLY A 124 -17.17 6.43 12.84
N ALA A 125 -15.85 6.64 12.90
CA ALA A 125 -15.24 7.87 13.42
C ALA A 125 -14.90 8.87 12.28
N VAL A 126 -14.76 8.37 11.04
CA VAL A 126 -14.49 9.20 9.88
C VAL A 126 -15.69 9.36 8.97
N SER A 127 -15.81 10.53 8.34
CA SER A 127 -16.77 10.83 7.28
C SER A 127 -16.13 10.62 5.90
N ASN A 128 -16.95 10.25 4.92
CA ASN A 128 -16.50 10.11 3.53
C ASN A 128 -16.38 11.46 2.80
N GLN A 129 -16.60 12.58 3.49
CA GLN A 129 -16.48 13.91 2.94
C GLN A 129 -15.13 14.48 3.35
N PHE A 130 -14.21 14.54 2.39
CA PHE A 130 -12.94 15.25 2.58
C PHE A 130 -13.20 16.75 2.43
N LEU A 131 -13.21 17.46 3.56
CA LEU A 131 -13.15 18.91 3.54
C LEU A 131 -11.72 19.35 3.18
N PRO A 132 -11.56 20.45 2.43
CA PRO A 132 -10.24 21.00 2.15
C PRO A 132 -9.52 21.32 3.45
N MET A 133 -8.21 21.10 3.48
CA MET A 133 -7.38 21.41 4.63
C MET A 133 -7.44 22.93 4.92
N TYR A 134 -7.73 23.30 6.16
CA TYR A 134 -7.79 24.69 6.61
C TYR A 134 -6.89 24.87 7.82
N ASN A 135 -6.03 25.90 7.82
CA ASN A 135 -5.08 26.18 8.90
C ASN A 135 -4.23 24.96 9.34
N ASN A 136 -3.72 24.18 8.38
CA ASN A 136 -2.96 22.95 8.63
C ASN A 136 -3.72 21.91 9.47
N VAL A 137 -5.04 21.84 9.30
CA VAL A 137 -5.89 20.80 9.88
C VAL A 137 -6.73 20.17 8.79
N LEU A 138 -6.67 18.84 8.69
CA LEU A 138 -7.55 18.05 7.84
C LEU A 138 -8.63 17.41 8.72
N HIS A 139 -9.86 17.89 8.57
CA HIS A 139 -11.03 17.40 9.31
C HIS A 139 -11.62 16.17 8.63
N LEU A 140 -11.76 15.08 9.38
CA LEU A 140 -12.23 13.80 8.86
C LEU A 140 -13.46 13.28 9.60
N GLY A 141 -14.15 14.07 10.42
CA GLY A 141 -15.25 13.61 11.28
C GLY A 141 -14.89 13.83 12.75
N ASP A 142 -14.91 12.77 13.55
CA ASP A 142 -14.50 12.80 14.96
C ASP A 142 -12.97 12.83 15.14
N VAL A 143 -12.22 12.77 14.03
CA VAL A 143 -10.77 12.81 14.02
C VAL A 143 -10.25 13.90 13.09
N GLU A 144 -9.10 14.46 13.45
CA GLU A 144 -8.40 15.49 12.69
C GLU A 144 -6.92 15.15 12.57
N LEU A 145 -6.38 15.24 11.35
CA LEU A 145 -4.94 15.24 11.15
C LEU A 145 -4.44 16.66 11.36
N ARG A 146 -3.50 16.80 12.30
CA ARG A 146 -2.93 18.08 12.73
C ARG A 146 -1.42 18.04 12.62
N PHE A 147 -0.84 19.22 12.42
CA PHE A 147 0.61 19.40 12.31
C PHE A 147 1.11 20.35 13.39
N LYS A 148 2.22 19.99 14.03
CA LYS A 148 2.93 20.83 15.00
C LYS A 148 4.44 20.72 14.77
N GLY A 149 5.01 21.71 14.08
CA GLY A 149 6.41 21.66 13.66
C GLY A 149 6.67 20.43 12.78
N ARG A 150 7.57 19.56 13.22
CA ARG A 150 7.94 18.30 12.53
C ARG A 150 7.03 17.11 12.81
N GLU A 151 5.97 17.30 13.60
CA GLU A 151 5.09 16.22 14.01
C GLU A 151 3.72 16.33 13.34
N ALA A 152 3.35 15.28 12.61
CA ALA A 152 1.98 15.03 12.16
C ALA A 152 1.33 14.03 13.11
N TYR A 153 0.19 14.37 13.68
CA TYR A 153 -0.53 13.52 14.62
C TYR A 153 -2.04 13.53 14.35
N LEU A 154 -2.69 12.43 14.70
CA LEU A 154 -4.14 12.33 14.62
C LEU A 154 -4.72 12.67 16.00
N GLN A 155 -5.68 13.58 16.05
CA GLN A 155 -6.43 13.90 17.28
C GLN A 155 -7.87 13.43 17.14
N ASN A 156 -8.35 12.68 18.12
CA ASN A 156 -9.78 12.43 18.28
C ASN A 156 -10.40 13.63 19.01
N THR A 157 -11.27 14.37 18.35
CA THR A 157 -11.87 15.60 18.88
C THR A 157 -13.09 15.33 19.76
N ALA A 158 -13.77 14.20 19.57
CA ALA A 158 -14.90 13.79 20.40
C ALA A 158 -14.48 13.53 21.87
N TYR A 159 -13.29 12.97 22.08
CA TYR A 159 -12.76 12.64 23.40
C TYR A 159 -11.52 13.45 23.80
N ASN A 160 -11.01 14.28 22.89
CA ASN A 160 -9.79 15.06 23.07
C ASN A 160 -8.56 14.20 23.40
N THR A 161 -8.36 13.13 22.64
CA THR A 161 -7.25 12.16 22.79
C THR A 161 -6.36 12.14 21.55
N VAL A 162 -5.10 11.72 21.73
CA VAL A 162 -4.12 11.51 20.64
C VAL A 162 -3.74 10.02 20.65
N PRO A 163 -4.41 9.18 19.86
CA PRO A 163 -4.20 7.73 19.85
C PRO A 163 -2.80 7.35 19.38
N LEU A 164 -2.26 6.25 19.93
CA LEU A 164 -0.98 5.68 19.53
C LEU A 164 -1.11 4.80 18.27
N VAL A 165 -2.22 4.08 18.14
CA VAL A 165 -2.48 3.13 17.05
C VAL A 165 -3.70 3.60 16.26
N VAL A 166 -3.52 3.81 14.95
CA VAL A 166 -4.61 4.13 14.02
C VAL A 166 -4.94 2.90 13.20
N HIS A 167 -6.22 2.53 13.18
CA HIS A 167 -6.70 1.32 12.53
C HIS A 167 -7.80 1.65 11.52
N GLY A 168 -7.49 1.50 10.23
CA GLY A 168 -8.46 1.62 9.14
C GLY A 168 -9.31 0.34 9.01
N ASN A 169 -10.24 0.08 9.92
CA ASN A 169 -11.16 -1.05 9.82
C ASN A 169 -12.30 -0.81 8.82
N GLY A 170 -12.88 -1.87 8.26
CA GLY A 170 -14.02 -1.76 7.35
C GLY A 170 -13.69 -0.89 6.13
N ARG A 171 -14.64 -0.03 5.76
CA ARG A 171 -14.55 0.83 4.56
C ARG A 171 -13.63 2.05 4.71
N SER A 172 -12.78 2.10 5.75
CA SER A 172 -11.91 3.25 6.04
C SER A 172 -10.46 3.10 5.57
N LYS A 173 -10.14 2.05 4.79
CA LYS A 173 -8.78 1.78 4.27
C LYS A 173 -8.22 2.95 3.44
N MET A 174 -9.04 3.57 2.59
CA MET A 174 -8.62 4.71 1.80
C MET A 174 -8.26 5.92 2.68
N VAL A 175 -9.03 6.16 3.75
CA VAL A 175 -8.73 7.22 4.72
C VAL A 175 -7.42 6.91 5.45
N LEU A 176 -7.19 5.65 5.82
CA LEU A 176 -5.92 5.23 6.42
C LEU A 176 -4.73 5.46 5.46
N ASN A 177 -4.87 5.16 4.17
CA ASN A 177 -3.83 5.43 3.17
C ASN A 177 -3.51 6.93 3.10
N THR A 178 -4.53 7.79 3.11
CA THR A 178 -4.34 9.25 3.16
C THR A 178 -3.61 9.68 4.42
N LEU A 179 -4.00 9.16 5.59
CA LEU A 179 -3.35 9.47 6.86
C LEU A 179 -1.91 8.95 6.91
N GLY A 180 -1.64 7.78 6.34
CA GLY A 180 -0.31 7.15 6.26
C GLY A 180 0.73 7.96 5.50
N ASN A 181 0.30 8.84 4.60
CA ASN A 181 1.19 9.79 3.91
C ASN A 181 1.80 10.83 4.85
N TYR A 182 1.20 11.06 6.03
CA TYR A 182 1.62 12.11 6.97
C TYR A 182 2.05 11.56 8.32
N LEU A 183 1.24 10.67 8.90
CA LEU A 183 1.48 10.08 10.21
C LEU A 183 2.76 9.23 10.23
N ALA A 184 3.21 8.85 11.43
CA ALA A 184 4.40 8.03 11.63
C ALA A 184 5.67 8.62 10.98
N LYS A 185 5.76 9.95 10.92
CA LYS A 185 6.86 10.70 10.30
C LYS A 185 7.00 10.45 8.80
N SER A 186 5.94 10.08 8.08
CA SER A 186 5.99 9.97 6.61
C SER A 186 6.20 11.34 5.95
N TRP A 187 5.54 12.38 6.44
CA TRP A 187 5.67 13.74 5.92
C TRP A 187 5.47 14.80 7.02
N ASN A 188 6.22 15.89 6.96
CA ASN A 188 5.97 17.08 7.77
C ASN A 188 6.26 18.38 7.00
N SER A 189 5.79 19.52 7.52
CA SER A 189 5.89 20.81 6.82
C SER A 189 7.29 21.42 6.78
N GLU A 190 8.22 20.96 7.62
CA GLU A 190 9.59 21.47 7.66
C GLU A 190 10.53 20.67 6.75
N ASP A 191 10.45 19.34 6.80
CA ASP A 191 11.37 18.43 6.10
C ASP A 191 10.75 17.82 4.83
N GLY A 192 9.43 17.99 4.61
CA GLY A 192 8.71 17.35 3.51
C GLY A 192 8.53 15.85 3.74
N CYS A 193 8.63 15.06 2.66
CA CYS A 193 8.48 13.60 2.73
C CYS A 193 9.78 12.95 3.22
N LEU A 194 9.71 12.29 4.38
CA LEU A 194 10.86 11.63 4.99
C LEU A 194 11.02 10.20 4.49
N SER A 195 9.92 9.52 4.16
CA SER A 195 9.94 8.12 3.70
C SER A 195 10.12 7.97 2.20
N CYS A 196 10.06 9.05 1.42
CA CYS A 196 10.12 8.98 -0.05
C CYS A 196 11.42 8.37 -0.58
N TRP A 197 12.50 8.44 0.20
CA TRP A 197 13.81 7.92 -0.19
C TRP A 197 14.10 6.52 0.37
N ASP A 198 13.18 5.97 1.17
CA ASP A 198 13.30 4.61 1.72
C ASP A 198 13.40 3.57 0.61
N ASP A 199 14.39 2.69 0.72
CA ASP A 199 14.69 1.60 -0.22
C ASP A 199 14.91 2.03 -1.69
N SER A 200 15.18 3.32 -1.92
CA SER A 200 15.51 3.83 -3.25
C SER A 200 16.76 3.15 -3.83
N ILE A 201 16.75 2.94 -5.14
CA ILE A 201 17.89 2.41 -5.89
C ILE A 201 18.53 3.53 -6.70
N LEU A 202 19.84 3.43 -6.94
CA LEU A 202 20.57 4.36 -7.79
C LEU A 202 20.87 3.71 -9.13
N LEU A 203 20.45 4.36 -10.23
CA LEU A 203 20.80 3.93 -11.57
C LEU A 203 22.04 4.72 -12.05
N GLU A 204 23.23 4.14 -11.90
CA GLU A 204 24.48 4.82 -12.23
C GLU A 204 24.72 4.96 -13.74
N ASP A 205 24.86 6.19 -14.23
CA ASP A 205 25.06 6.47 -15.67
C ASP A 205 26.32 5.83 -16.27
N LYS A 206 27.31 5.51 -15.43
CA LYS A 206 28.55 4.82 -15.85
C LYS A 206 28.32 3.34 -16.14
N HIS A 207 27.22 2.77 -15.68
CA HIS A 207 26.90 1.35 -15.83
C HIS A 207 25.49 1.10 -16.40
N PRO A 208 25.14 1.61 -17.61
CA PRO A 208 23.80 1.40 -18.19
C PRO A 208 23.41 -0.07 -18.36
N SER A 209 24.39 -0.97 -18.43
CA SER A 209 24.16 -2.41 -18.49
C SER A 209 23.49 -2.98 -17.25
N THR A 210 23.56 -2.32 -16.09
CA THR A 210 22.90 -2.75 -14.84
C THR A 210 21.47 -2.23 -14.72
N TYR A 211 21.01 -1.39 -15.66
CA TYR A 211 19.66 -0.87 -15.62
C TYR A 211 18.65 -2.00 -15.80
N PRO A 212 17.52 -1.96 -15.08
CA PRO A 212 16.51 -3.00 -15.15
C PRO A 212 15.85 -3.03 -16.54
N VAL A 213 15.39 -4.20 -16.97
CA VAL A 213 14.63 -4.31 -18.22
C VAL A 213 13.20 -3.82 -18.00
N VAL A 214 12.71 -2.94 -18.86
CA VAL A 214 11.39 -2.31 -18.73
C VAL A 214 10.54 -2.61 -19.95
N LEU A 215 9.23 -2.80 -19.77
CA LEU A 215 8.27 -2.70 -20.86
C LEU A 215 7.54 -1.36 -20.78
N ILE A 216 7.67 -0.53 -21.81
CA ILE A 216 6.84 0.67 -21.99
C ILE A 216 5.65 0.27 -22.87
N ALA A 217 4.44 0.39 -22.32
CA ALA A 217 3.19 0.12 -23.01
C ALA A 217 2.44 1.42 -23.29
N VAL A 218 2.23 1.69 -24.57
CA VAL A 218 1.58 2.89 -25.09
C VAL A 218 0.18 2.55 -25.57
N PHE A 219 -0.81 3.31 -25.11
CA PHE A 219 -2.22 3.12 -25.43
C PHE A 219 -2.81 4.36 -26.10
N ILE A 220 -3.23 4.23 -27.36
CA ILE A 220 -3.84 5.31 -28.15
C ILE A 220 -5.29 4.91 -28.42
N GLU A 221 -6.16 5.22 -27.45
CA GLU A 221 -7.54 4.75 -27.41
C GLU A 221 -8.54 5.76 -28.00
N GLN A 222 -8.12 7.01 -28.16
CA GLN A 222 -8.93 8.07 -28.74
C GLN A 222 -8.09 9.01 -29.62
N ALA A 223 -8.78 9.83 -30.43
CA ALA A 223 -8.13 10.76 -31.33
C ALA A 223 -7.44 11.88 -30.53
N THR A 224 -6.18 11.66 -30.16
CA THR A 224 -5.37 12.59 -29.37
C THR A 224 -4.64 13.62 -30.25
N PRO A 225 -4.78 14.93 -29.99
CA PRO A 225 -3.95 15.97 -30.60
C PRO A 225 -2.46 15.84 -30.21
N PHE A 226 -1.55 16.30 -31.07
CA PHE A 226 -0.10 16.34 -30.80
C PHE A 226 0.53 14.98 -30.46
N LEU A 227 -0.03 13.89 -31.01
CA LEU A 227 0.47 12.54 -30.78
C LEU A 227 1.93 12.36 -31.26
N GLU A 228 2.34 13.13 -32.27
CA GLU A 228 3.70 13.19 -32.77
C GLU A 228 4.68 13.71 -31.71
N GLU A 229 4.26 14.71 -30.94
CA GLU A 229 5.06 15.26 -29.84
C GLU A 229 5.13 14.26 -28.68
N PHE A 230 4.02 13.58 -28.38
CA PHE A 230 3.97 12.51 -27.40
C PHE A 230 4.97 11.38 -27.72
N LEU A 231 4.91 10.85 -28.94
CA LEU A 231 5.82 9.78 -29.40
C LEU A 231 7.28 10.27 -29.39
N ALA A 232 7.53 11.52 -29.81
CA ALA A 232 8.86 12.12 -29.75
C ALA A 232 9.38 12.25 -28.30
N LYS A 233 8.53 12.62 -27.34
CA LYS A 233 8.88 12.71 -25.91
C LYS A 233 9.18 11.33 -25.32
N LEU A 234 8.41 10.29 -25.66
CA LEU A 234 8.71 8.91 -25.29
C LEU A 234 10.07 8.44 -25.83
N ASN A 235 10.39 8.80 -27.08
CA ASN A 235 11.70 8.49 -27.66
C ASN A 235 12.84 9.27 -27.01
N LYS A 236 12.58 10.45 -26.43
CA LYS A 236 13.57 11.26 -25.71
C LYS A 236 13.77 10.87 -24.24
N LEU A 237 13.01 9.91 -23.70
CA LEU A 237 13.27 9.40 -22.35
C LEU A 237 14.71 8.90 -22.24
N GLU A 238 15.44 9.43 -21.27
CA GLU A 238 16.84 9.11 -20.98
C GLU A 238 16.93 7.77 -20.26
N TYR A 239 16.73 6.72 -21.04
CA TYR A 239 16.83 5.33 -20.60
C TYR A 239 17.38 4.48 -21.76
N PRO A 240 18.29 3.52 -21.51
CA PRO A 240 18.90 2.74 -22.59
C PRO A 240 17.87 2.00 -23.43
N LYS A 241 17.85 2.25 -24.75
CA LYS A 241 16.82 1.70 -25.65
C LYS A 241 16.87 0.17 -25.73
N ASP A 242 18.05 -0.43 -25.60
CA ASP A 242 18.28 -1.88 -25.52
C ASP A 242 17.78 -2.52 -24.20
N LYS A 243 17.36 -1.71 -23.22
CA LYS A 243 16.68 -2.12 -21.99
C LYS A 243 15.16 -1.96 -22.04
N ILE A 244 14.61 -1.46 -23.15
CA ILE A 244 13.19 -1.18 -23.30
C ILE A 244 12.56 -2.16 -24.30
N HIS A 245 11.57 -2.92 -23.83
CA HIS A 245 10.54 -3.50 -24.68
C HIS A 245 9.45 -2.45 -24.93
N PHE A 246 9.09 -2.23 -26.18
CA PHE A 246 8.08 -1.25 -26.57
C PHE A 246 6.81 -1.97 -27.02
N PHE A 247 5.68 -1.66 -26.40
CA PHE A 247 4.36 -2.17 -26.78
C PHE A 247 3.49 -0.99 -27.17
N VAL A 248 2.83 -1.06 -28.33
CA VAL A 248 1.91 -0.01 -28.78
C VAL A 248 0.58 -0.64 -29.15
N HIS A 249 -0.48 -0.20 -28.48
CA HIS A 249 -1.85 -0.42 -28.92
C HIS A 249 -2.39 0.88 -29.49
N ASN A 250 -2.81 0.83 -30.76
CA ASN A 250 -3.51 1.94 -31.40
C ASN A 250 -4.90 1.46 -31.78
N ALA A 251 -5.95 2.00 -31.15
CA ALA A 251 -7.33 1.74 -31.52
C ALA A 251 -7.84 2.73 -32.59
N VAL A 252 -7.04 3.74 -32.96
CA VAL A 252 -7.48 4.87 -33.78
C VAL A 252 -6.86 4.84 -35.16
N LYS A 253 -7.67 4.53 -36.18
CA LYS A 253 -7.24 4.46 -37.58
C LYS A 253 -6.58 5.73 -38.11
N TYR A 254 -7.02 6.89 -37.63
CA TYR A 254 -6.41 8.18 -37.98
C TYR A 254 -4.92 8.26 -37.61
N HIS A 255 -4.52 7.63 -36.51
CA HIS A 255 -3.15 7.65 -35.98
C HIS A 255 -2.23 6.57 -36.55
N SER A 256 -2.76 5.60 -37.32
CA SER A 256 -1.99 4.45 -37.81
C SER A 256 -0.75 4.84 -38.60
N LYS A 257 -0.85 5.85 -39.47
CA LYS A 257 0.29 6.30 -40.29
C LYS A 257 1.41 6.86 -39.42
N LEU A 258 1.06 7.70 -38.44
CA LEU A 258 2.02 8.32 -37.54
C LEU A 258 2.74 7.29 -36.65
N VAL A 259 1.99 6.33 -36.11
CA VAL A 259 2.57 5.22 -35.32
C VAL A 259 3.51 4.37 -36.17
N GLU A 260 3.14 4.07 -37.42
CA GLU A 260 3.99 3.28 -38.33
C GLU A 260 5.29 4.01 -38.69
N GLU A 261 5.22 5.31 -38.95
CA GLU A 261 6.39 6.15 -39.22
C GLU A 261 7.34 6.15 -38.02
N PHE A 262 6.81 6.37 -36.82
CA PHE A 262 7.60 6.33 -35.58
C PHE A 262 8.28 4.98 -35.34
N LEU A 263 7.55 3.87 -35.48
CA LEU A 263 8.10 2.53 -35.26
C LEU A 263 9.10 2.14 -36.35
N SER A 264 8.92 2.61 -37.58
CA SER A 264 9.87 2.39 -38.67
C SER A 264 11.19 3.12 -38.41
N GLU A 265 11.13 4.35 -37.91
CA GLU A 265 12.30 5.18 -37.63
C GLU A 265 13.07 4.73 -36.38
N HIS A 266 12.36 4.48 -35.27
CA HIS A 266 12.98 4.27 -33.97
C HIS A 266 12.87 2.83 -33.44
N GLY A 267 11.95 2.02 -33.97
CA GLY A 267 11.60 0.70 -33.43
C GLY A 267 12.78 -0.26 -33.30
N LYS A 268 13.76 -0.20 -34.22
CA LYS A 268 14.96 -1.05 -34.22
C LYS A 268 15.96 -0.73 -33.09
N SER A 269 15.87 0.46 -32.49
CA SER A 269 16.74 0.84 -31.36
C SER A 269 16.28 0.20 -30.05
N TYR A 270 14.99 -0.14 -29.96
CA TYR A 270 14.39 -0.79 -28.80
C TYR A 270 14.74 -2.27 -28.77
N ARG A 271 14.81 -2.84 -27.56
CA ARG A 271 15.07 -4.28 -27.34
C ARG A 271 14.10 -5.19 -28.10
N SER A 272 12.82 -4.80 -28.16
CA SER A 272 11.83 -5.36 -29.07
C SER A 272 10.62 -4.44 -29.20
N VAL A 273 9.87 -4.58 -30.28
CA VAL A 273 8.59 -3.88 -30.48
C VAL A 273 7.47 -4.91 -30.65
N LYS A 274 6.32 -4.69 -30.02
CA LYS A 274 5.04 -5.32 -30.39
C LYS A 274 4.02 -4.21 -30.66
N ARG A 275 3.31 -4.33 -31.77
CA ARG A 275 2.23 -3.41 -32.16
C ARG A 275 0.91 -4.18 -32.28
N ILE A 276 -0.17 -3.54 -31.89
CA ILE A 276 -1.55 -3.95 -32.17
C ILE A 276 -2.22 -2.77 -32.86
N ASN A 277 -2.76 -3.04 -34.05
CA ASN A 277 -3.33 -2.03 -34.94
C ASN A 277 -4.85 -1.95 -34.78
N PRO A 278 -5.48 -0.85 -35.25
CA PRO A 278 -6.93 -0.71 -35.20
C PRO A 278 -7.67 -1.85 -35.93
N GLU A 279 -7.07 -2.41 -36.99
CA GLU A 279 -7.64 -3.51 -37.77
C GLU A 279 -7.71 -4.83 -36.98
N ASP A 280 -6.94 -4.98 -35.90
CA ASP A 280 -6.95 -6.17 -35.05
C ASP A 280 -8.20 -6.20 -34.15
N ASN A 281 -8.95 -5.09 -34.04
CA ASN A 281 -10.19 -4.95 -33.26
C ASN A 281 -10.07 -5.48 -31.82
N ILE A 282 -8.97 -5.16 -31.16
CA ILE A 282 -8.73 -5.51 -29.76
C ILE A 282 -9.26 -4.40 -28.86
N GLU A 283 -10.10 -4.77 -27.89
CA GLU A 283 -10.59 -3.84 -26.86
C GLU A 283 -9.46 -3.39 -25.93
N GLU A 284 -9.51 -2.14 -25.47
CA GLU A 284 -8.49 -1.51 -24.61
C GLU A 284 -8.12 -2.39 -23.40
N TRP A 285 -9.11 -2.87 -22.64
CA TRP A 285 -8.88 -3.68 -21.44
C TRP A 285 -8.10 -4.98 -21.76
N LEU A 286 -8.35 -5.57 -22.93
CA LEU A 286 -7.65 -6.77 -23.38
C LEU A 286 -6.24 -6.40 -23.83
N ALA A 287 -6.05 -5.29 -24.54
CA ALA A 287 -4.72 -4.80 -24.92
C ALA A 287 -3.84 -4.51 -23.69
N ARG A 288 -4.39 -3.89 -22.63
CA ARG A 288 -3.69 -3.63 -21.37
C ARG A 288 -3.26 -4.93 -20.67
N ASN A 289 -4.13 -5.93 -20.63
CA ASN A 289 -3.78 -7.25 -20.11
C ASN A 289 -2.67 -7.92 -20.94
N LEU A 290 -2.77 -7.88 -22.27
CA LEU A 290 -1.74 -8.44 -23.17
C LEU A 290 -0.38 -7.76 -23.00
N ALA A 291 -0.34 -6.47 -22.69
CA ALA A 291 0.90 -5.74 -22.42
C ALA A 291 1.57 -6.22 -21.12
N ILE A 292 0.77 -6.46 -20.07
CA ILE A 292 1.26 -7.04 -18.80
C ILE A 292 1.76 -8.46 -19.02
N GLU A 293 1.00 -9.32 -19.71
CA GLU A 293 1.41 -10.69 -20.04
C GLU A 293 2.72 -10.73 -20.85
N GLN A 294 2.89 -9.77 -21.77
CA GLN A 294 4.14 -9.63 -22.50
C GLN A 294 5.30 -9.23 -21.60
N CYS A 295 5.07 -8.32 -20.66
CA CYS A 295 6.08 -7.91 -19.68
C CYS A 295 6.58 -9.14 -18.90
N LEU A 296 5.65 -9.93 -18.38
CA LEU A 296 5.92 -11.19 -17.67
C LEU A 296 6.68 -12.19 -18.57
N THR A 297 6.22 -12.40 -19.81
CA THR A 297 6.86 -13.31 -20.77
C THR A 297 8.28 -12.89 -21.13
N LYS A 298 8.54 -11.57 -21.15
CA LYS A 298 9.85 -11.00 -21.46
C LYS A 298 10.76 -10.87 -20.24
N ASN A 299 10.29 -11.28 -19.05
CA ASN A 299 10.99 -11.11 -17.78
C ASN A 299 11.41 -9.64 -17.56
N CYS A 300 10.51 -8.70 -17.85
CA CYS A 300 10.71 -7.31 -17.46
C CYS A 300 10.74 -7.20 -15.91
N GLU A 301 11.46 -6.22 -15.40
CA GLU A 301 11.47 -5.87 -13.98
C GLU A 301 10.45 -4.77 -13.68
N TYR A 302 10.20 -3.88 -14.63
CA TYR A 302 9.20 -2.82 -14.51
C TYR A 302 8.27 -2.74 -15.72
N TYR A 303 7.02 -2.35 -15.46
CA TYR A 303 5.98 -2.08 -16.45
C TYR A 303 5.61 -0.60 -16.39
N PHE A 304 5.74 0.12 -17.50
CA PHE A 304 5.41 1.54 -17.60
C PHE A 304 4.27 1.76 -18.60
N ASN A 305 3.07 1.97 -18.06
CA ASN A 305 1.84 2.20 -18.82
C ASN A 305 1.65 3.69 -19.09
N VAL A 306 1.57 4.08 -20.36
CA VAL A 306 1.43 5.48 -20.76
C VAL A 306 0.32 5.62 -21.81
N ASP A 307 -0.67 6.44 -21.51
CA ASP A 307 -1.74 6.75 -22.46
C ASP A 307 -1.32 7.89 -23.39
N GLY A 308 -1.84 7.91 -24.61
CA GLY A 308 -1.45 8.84 -25.68
C GLY A 308 -1.65 10.32 -25.34
N GLU A 309 -2.43 10.63 -24.30
CA GLU A 309 -2.72 11.97 -23.80
C GLU A 309 -1.69 12.47 -22.77
N ALA A 310 -0.81 11.60 -22.28
CA ALA A 310 0.18 11.96 -21.28
C ALA A 310 1.31 12.79 -21.91
N HIS A 311 1.74 13.86 -21.26
CA HIS A 311 2.92 14.63 -21.70
C HIS A 311 4.07 14.47 -20.70
N LEU A 312 5.07 13.68 -21.10
CA LEU A 312 6.29 13.45 -20.32
C LEU A 312 7.36 14.49 -20.67
N ASP A 313 7.24 15.69 -20.11
CA ASP A 313 8.17 16.80 -20.38
C ASP A 313 9.56 16.60 -19.75
N ASN A 314 9.63 15.84 -18.64
CA ASN A 314 10.90 15.51 -18.01
C ASN A 314 11.49 14.24 -18.66
N PRO A 315 12.64 14.33 -19.37
CA PRO A 315 13.25 13.18 -20.03
C PRO A 315 13.72 12.10 -19.05
N HIS A 316 13.94 12.43 -17.77
CA HIS A 316 14.33 11.47 -16.75
C HIS A 316 13.15 10.78 -16.04
N ALA A 317 11.90 11.04 -16.45
CA ALA A 317 10.71 10.57 -15.74
C ALA A 317 10.73 9.05 -15.45
N LEU A 318 11.05 8.23 -16.46
CA LEU A 318 11.11 6.78 -16.28
C LEU A 318 12.19 6.36 -15.28
N ARG A 319 13.40 6.94 -15.39
CA ARG A 319 14.51 6.68 -14.46
C ARG A 319 14.12 7.04 -13.03
N LEU A 320 13.61 8.25 -12.82
CA LEU A 320 13.23 8.75 -11.51
C LEU A 320 12.17 7.86 -10.85
N LEU A 321 11.18 7.39 -11.62
CA LEU A 321 10.14 6.47 -11.11
C LEU A 321 10.71 5.10 -10.71
N ILE A 322 11.65 4.56 -11.48
CA ILE A 322 12.32 3.29 -11.16
C ILE A 322 13.20 3.43 -9.92
N GLU A 323 13.95 4.53 -9.80
CA GLU A 323 14.82 4.82 -8.65
C GLU A 323 14.05 4.92 -7.33
N GLN A 324 12.75 5.26 -7.35
CA GLN A 324 11.89 5.20 -6.16
C GLN A 324 11.69 3.78 -5.62
N ASN A 325 11.93 2.75 -6.42
CA ASN A 325 11.86 1.33 -6.05
C ASN A 325 10.59 0.96 -5.27
N ARG A 326 9.44 1.45 -5.72
CA ARG A 326 8.15 1.18 -5.09
C ARG A 326 7.43 0.04 -5.78
N TYR A 327 6.89 -0.87 -4.98
CA TYR A 327 5.91 -1.83 -5.45
C TYR A 327 4.58 -1.11 -5.62
N VAL A 328 3.92 -1.34 -6.75
CA VAL A 328 2.50 -1.04 -6.87
C VAL A 328 1.79 -2.10 -6.03
N SER A 329 1.37 -1.72 -4.82
CA SER A 329 0.61 -2.59 -3.92
C SER A 329 -0.80 -2.74 -4.46
#